data_AF-B1ZXQ9-F1
#
_entry.id   AF-B1ZXQ9-F1
#
_cell.length_a   1.000
_cell.length_b   1.000
_cell.length_c   1.000
_cell.angle_alpha   90.00
_cell.angle_beta   90.00
_cell.angle_gamma   90.00
#
_symmetry.space_group_name_H-M   'P 1'
#
loop_
_entity.id
_entity.type
_entity.pdbx_description
1 polymer ?
#
loop_
_entity_poly.entity_id
_entity_poly.type
_entity_poly.pdbx_seq_one_letter_code
_entity_poly.pdbx_strand_id
1 'polypeptide(L)'
;MAWRIDESVIRGEIDNRTRGRVTGRIWFVGRAEPVELDLAGNAWRDLAGRRLEFVNPTPKADPHLVGLAVRQSGVIGDCTASRKVKVPDIPMDQIGEYYAAKKPWTWHWGNSLYLEWFSATNGRVVIESVSFQLTIAPEIAWEMTAAEEEQQRRANAEAMSGFMEKLDAALSADPAVPDDAATEASHAADSGATEAELDSERPLSEAEAEQMHEESERLVDRIQARLEREGDEADFAQIIREELERRRRERGEAPPTAEDEAQRAEWLDEMNRASEALEYDADSAPGPRPEHRHPVAEQAYALTVRLMQEPDARGWIPAEAGEEYPLVDLAVATSKASAKLAGALNGEDWPPPVDFCATHLVRLKRARGYFDDALLAAECCLQQQLGDPAWIQQVQRELTSLAHACDALIGELRALLERGFD
;
A
#
# COMPACT_ATOMS: atom_id res chain seq x y z
N MET A 1 -0.78 8.03 2.02
CA MET A 1 0.51 8.72 2.27
C MET A 1 0.52 9.33 3.66
N ALA A 2 1.70 9.57 4.22
CA ALA A 2 1.88 10.18 5.55
C ALA A 2 2.98 11.23 5.51
N TRP A 3 2.77 12.35 6.20
CA TRP A 3 3.84 13.32 6.48
C TRP A 3 4.89 12.65 7.35
N ARG A 4 6.14 12.52 6.87
CA ARG A 4 7.28 12.05 7.66
C ARG A 4 8.21 13.22 7.93
N ILE A 5 8.22 13.67 9.18
CA ILE A 5 8.79 14.97 9.55
C ILE A 5 9.84 14.87 10.65
N ASP A 6 10.33 13.66 10.94
CA ASP A 6 11.28 13.39 12.01
C ASP A 6 12.62 14.13 11.84
N GLU A 7 13.19 14.16 10.63
CA GLU A 7 14.50 14.78 10.39
C GLU A 7 14.55 16.27 10.74
N SER A 8 13.41 16.97 10.61
CA SER A 8 13.32 18.41 10.82
C SER A 8 12.87 18.83 12.20
N VAL A 9 12.50 17.88 13.06
CA VAL A 9 12.22 18.17 14.47
C VAL A 9 13.49 18.65 15.15
N ILE A 10 13.42 19.76 15.87
CA ILE A 10 14.46 20.21 16.80
C ILE A 10 14.24 19.55 18.17
N ARG A 11 13.00 19.61 18.66
CA ARG A 11 12.56 19.02 19.93
C ARG A 11 11.04 18.93 19.97
N GLY A 12 10.51 18.12 20.88
CA GLY A 12 9.08 18.08 21.15
C GLY A 12 8.75 17.66 22.57
N GLU A 13 7.51 17.90 22.94
CA GLU A 13 6.88 17.39 24.15
C GLU A 13 5.52 16.78 23.82
N ILE A 14 5.22 15.64 24.43
CA ILE A 14 3.95 14.92 24.31
C ILE A 14 3.46 14.60 25.72
N ASP A 15 2.19 14.87 25.99
CA ASP A 15 1.57 14.71 27.30
C ASP A 15 0.28 13.90 27.17
N ASN A 16 0.27 12.70 27.78
CA ASN A 16 -0.90 11.85 27.89
C ASN A 16 -1.30 11.62 29.36
N ARG A 17 -1.01 12.57 30.25
CA ARG A 17 -1.45 12.51 31.67
C ARG A 17 -2.96 12.64 31.85
N THR A 18 -3.69 13.06 30.82
CA THR A 18 -5.16 13.05 30.80
C THR A 18 -5.65 11.86 29.98
N ARG A 19 -6.46 10.99 30.58
CA ARG A 19 -7.05 9.84 29.88
C ARG A 19 -7.88 10.30 28.68
N GLY A 20 -7.70 9.63 27.54
CA GLY A 20 -8.39 9.88 26.28
C GLY A 20 -7.92 11.13 25.54
N ARG A 21 -6.84 11.79 25.97
CA ARG A 21 -6.32 12.99 25.33
C ARG A 21 -4.79 13.03 25.31
N VAL A 22 -4.23 13.28 24.14
CA VAL A 22 -2.80 13.54 23.94
C VAL A 22 -2.62 14.99 23.51
N THR A 23 -1.81 15.75 24.23
CA THR A 23 -1.45 17.12 23.85
C THR A 23 0.06 17.23 23.64
N GLY A 24 0.52 18.20 22.88
CA GLY A 24 1.95 18.33 22.63
C GLY A 24 2.36 19.59 21.91
N ARG A 25 3.66 19.83 21.89
CA ARG A 25 4.29 20.92 21.12
C ARG A 25 5.56 20.39 20.46
N ILE A 26 5.73 20.66 19.18
CA ILE A 26 6.88 20.21 18.40
C ILE A 26 7.49 21.39 17.66
N TRP A 27 8.80 21.59 17.82
CA TRP A 27 9.56 22.67 17.18
C TRP A 27 10.33 22.11 16.00
N PHE A 28 10.29 22.81 14.87
CA PHE A 28 10.91 22.38 13.62
C PHE A 28 11.93 23.39 13.11
N VAL A 29 12.92 22.92 12.35
CA VAL A 29 13.86 23.78 11.62
C VAL A 29 13.09 24.65 10.62
N GLY A 30 13.42 25.94 10.54
CA GLY A 30 12.77 26.87 9.62
C GLY A 30 11.42 27.42 10.09
N ARG A 31 10.94 27.04 11.29
CA ARG A 31 9.67 27.54 11.86
C ARG A 31 9.89 28.23 13.21
N ALA A 32 9.35 29.44 13.34
CA ALA A 32 9.48 30.22 14.59
C ALA A 32 8.57 29.71 15.71
N GLU A 33 7.34 29.33 15.38
CA GLU A 33 6.34 28.84 16.32
C GLU A 33 6.27 27.30 16.30
N PRO A 34 6.02 26.63 17.45
CA PRO A 34 5.82 25.19 17.48
C PRO A 34 4.51 24.79 16.81
N VAL A 35 4.47 23.57 16.31
CA VAL A 35 3.22 22.87 16.01
C VAL A 35 2.61 22.40 17.33
N GLU A 36 1.35 22.75 17.57
CA GLU A 36 0.57 22.37 18.75
C GLU A 36 -0.33 21.18 18.42
N LEU A 37 -0.30 20.15 19.27
CA LEU A 37 -1.14 18.96 19.14
C LEU A 37 -2.26 18.97 20.19
N ASP A 38 -3.48 18.68 19.75
CA ASP A 38 -4.63 18.37 20.60
C ASP A 38 -5.41 17.19 20.00
N LEU A 39 -5.12 15.99 20.50
CA LEU A 39 -5.52 14.73 19.87
C LEU A 39 -6.37 13.89 20.83
N ALA A 40 -7.42 13.28 20.29
CA ALA A 40 -8.23 12.30 21.00
C ALA A 40 -7.56 10.92 21.02
N GLY A 41 -7.65 10.21 22.14
CA GLY A 41 -7.09 8.86 22.35
C GLY A 41 -5.91 8.85 23.33
N ASN A 42 -5.19 7.72 23.40
CA ASN A 42 -4.06 7.55 24.31
C ASN A 42 -2.81 7.04 23.59
N ALA A 43 -1.66 7.31 24.20
CA ALA A 43 -0.41 6.65 23.86
C ALA A 43 -0.37 5.21 24.38
N TRP A 44 0.56 4.42 23.87
CA TRP A 44 0.82 3.06 24.34
C TRP A 44 1.28 3.05 25.80
N ARG A 45 1.21 1.87 26.43
CA ARG A 45 1.42 1.67 27.87
C ARG A 45 2.71 2.28 28.42
N ASP A 46 3.77 2.40 27.61
CA ASP A 46 5.04 2.99 28.02
C ASP A 46 4.98 4.53 28.18
N LEU A 47 4.04 5.20 27.51
CA LEU A 47 3.82 6.65 27.57
C LEU A 47 2.46 7.05 28.17
N ALA A 48 1.55 6.10 28.32
CA ALA A 48 0.25 6.28 28.95
C ALA A 48 0.38 6.92 30.34
N GLY A 49 -0.36 8.01 30.56
CA GLY A 49 -0.34 8.74 31.83
C GLY A 49 0.94 9.50 32.15
N ARG A 50 1.82 9.69 31.17
CA ARG A 50 3.12 10.36 31.34
C ARG A 50 3.29 11.53 30.37
N ARG A 51 4.32 12.32 30.63
CA ARG A 51 4.85 13.33 29.71
C ARG A 51 6.19 12.86 29.16
N LEU A 52 6.34 12.91 27.84
CA LEU A 52 7.57 12.65 27.10
C LEU A 52 8.13 13.98 26.59
N GLU A 53 9.43 14.16 26.72
CA GLU A 53 10.20 15.18 26.03
C GLU A 53 11.25 14.50 25.14
N PHE A 54 11.51 15.07 23.98
CA PHE A 54 12.50 14.53 23.07
C PHE A 54 13.26 15.63 22.32
N VAL A 55 14.52 15.38 22.01
CA VAL A 55 15.40 16.30 21.29
C VAL A 55 16.10 15.56 20.15
N ASN A 56 16.09 16.15 18.96
CA ASN A 56 16.87 15.68 17.84
C ASN A 56 18.28 16.26 17.93
N PRO A 57 19.35 15.44 18.03
CA PRO A 57 20.72 15.96 18.12
C PRO A 57 21.22 16.58 16.81
N THR A 58 20.63 16.21 15.66
CA THR A 58 21.09 16.62 14.32
C THR A 58 19.91 17.00 13.43
N PRO A 59 19.17 18.08 13.75
CA PRO A 59 18.00 18.47 13.00
C PRO A 59 18.40 19.05 11.63
N LYS A 60 17.69 18.64 10.58
CA LYS A 60 17.92 19.08 9.19
C LYS A 60 16.76 19.95 8.71
N ALA A 61 17.04 20.88 7.79
CA ALA A 61 15.96 21.60 7.13
C ALA A 61 15.23 20.65 6.18
N ASP A 62 13.90 20.65 6.24
CA ASP A 62 13.04 19.91 5.33
C ASP A 62 12.16 20.90 4.56
N PRO A 63 12.35 21.05 3.24
CA PRO A 63 11.56 21.94 2.40
C PRO A 63 10.05 21.61 2.41
N HIS A 64 9.67 20.37 2.72
CA HIS A 64 8.28 19.91 2.69
C HIS A 64 7.45 20.40 3.89
N LEU A 65 8.07 20.97 4.94
CA LEU A 65 7.37 21.43 6.16
C LEU A 65 6.41 22.62 5.96
N VAL A 66 6.49 23.34 4.84
CA VAL A 66 5.76 24.60 4.60
C VAL A 66 4.24 24.42 4.68
N GLY A 67 3.71 23.25 4.30
CA GLY A 67 2.27 22.95 4.34
C GLY A 67 1.72 22.43 5.68
N LEU A 68 2.57 22.18 6.69
CA LEU A 68 2.13 21.62 7.96
C LEU A 68 1.42 22.68 8.82
N ALA A 69 0.15 22.47 9.15
CA ALA A 69 -0.63 23.43 9.94
C ALA A 69 -0.05 23.60 11.35
N VAL A 70 -0.11 24.83 11.90
CA VAL A 70 0.39 25.13 13.25
C VAL A 70 -0.37 24.35 14.32
N ARG A 71 -1.69 24.22 14.16
CA ARG A 71 -2.54 23.47 15.10
C ARG A 71 -2.98 22.17 14.47
N GLN A 72 -2.71 21.08 15.16
CA GLN A 72 -3.09 19.73 14.78
C GLN A 72 -4.16 19.22 15.73
N SER A 73 -5.38 19.11 15.21
CA SER A 73 -6.49 18.47 15.92
C SER A 73 -6.90 17.20 15.19
N GLY A 74 -7.21 16.14 15.94
CA GLY A 74 -7.54 14.85 15.33
C GLY A 74 -7.51 13.70 16.33
N VAL A 75 -7.15 12.52 15.84
CA VAL A 75 -7.07 11.29 16.63
C VAL A 75 -5.62 10.80 16.65
N ILE A 76 -5.14 10.36 17.81
CA ILE A 76 -3.82 9.73 17.93
C ILE A 76 -3.86 8.34 17.27
N GLY A 77 -2.78 7.99 16.55
CA GLY A 77 -2.51 6.63 16.10
C GLY A 77 -1.55 5.95 17.08
N ASP A 78 -0.57 5.22 16.55
CA ASP A 78 0.47 4.64 17.39
C ASP A 78 1.38 5.72 18.01
N CYS A 79 1.49 5.71 19.33
CA CYS A 79 2.40 6.61 20.07
C CYS A 79 3.15 5.83 21.15
N THR A 80 4.44 5.54 20.93
CA THR A 80 5.29 4.75 21.84
C THR A 80 6.75 5.19 21.74
N ALA A 81 7.49 5.07 22.83
CA ALA A 81 8.95 5.23 22.89
C ALA A 81 9.69 3.87 22.92
N SER A 82 8.98 2.76 22.75
CA SER A 82 9.51 1.40 22.95
C SER A 82 9.41 0.50 21.71
N ARG A 83 9.08 1.06 20.55
CA ARG A 83 9.02 0.29 19.29
C ARG A 83 10.41 -0.29 18.97
N LYS A 84 10.52 -1.61 18.89
CA LYS A 84 11.78 -2.29 18.57
C LYS A 84 12.04 -2.23 17.07
N VAL A 85 13.19 -1.69 16.69
CA VAL A 85 13.65 -1.62 15.30
C VAL A 85 15.12 -2.04 15.21
N LYS A 86 15.53 -2.56 14.06
CA LYS A 86 16.95 -2.86 13.78
C LYS A 86 17.67 -1.55 13.46
N VAL A 87 18.69 -1.21 14.23
CA VAL A 87 19.54 -0.03 14.05
C VAL A 87 20.91 -0.49 13.57
N PRO A 88 21.43 0.08 12.47
CA PRO A 88 22.76 -0.27 12.00
C PRO A 88 23.82 0.30 12.96
N ASP A 89 24.88 -0.45 13.23
CA ASP A 89 26.01 0.00 14.06
C ASP A 89 26.94 1.01 13.35
N ILE A 90 26.50 1.52 12.20
CA ILE A 90 27.21 2.49 11.38
C ILE A 90 26.43 3.80 11.33
N PRO A 91 27.11 4.95 11.21
CA PRO A 91 26.46 6.24 11.03
C PRO A 91 25.51 6.24 9.83
N MET A 92 24.30 6.79 9.99
CA MET A 92 23.27 6.77 8.94
C MET A 92 23.73 7.47 7.65
N ASP A 93 24.60 8.48 7.75
CA ASP A 93 25.21 9.20 6.62
C ASP A 93 26.24 8.36 5.84
N GLN A 94 26.71 7.26 6.41
CA GLN A 94 27.67 6.33 5.79
C GLN A 94 27.00 5.06 5.25
N ILE A 95 25.70 4.89 5.48
CA ILE A 95 24.96 3.70 5.04
C ILE A 95 25.05 3.52 3.52
N GLY A 96 24.89 4.61 2.74
CA GLY A 96 25.02 4.56 1.29
C GLY A 96 26.40 4.10 0.82
N GLU A 97 27.47 4.57 1.47
CA GLU A 97 28.84 4.13 1.17
C GLU A 97 29.07 2.66 1.51
N TYR A 98 28.52 2.19 2.62
CA TYR A 98 28.61 0.79 3.04
C TYR A 98 27.84 -0.14 2.10
N TYR A 99 26.67 0.27 1.63
CA TYR A 99 25.91 -0.43 0.58
C TYR A 99 26.67 -0.46 -0.75
N ALA A 100 27.14 0.68 -1.24
CA ALA A 100 27.90 0.77 -2.49
C ALA A 100 29.19 -0.05 -2.47
N ALA A 101 29.89 -0.06 -1.33
CA ALA A 101 31.13 -0.81 -1.15
C ALA A 101 30.92 -2.28 -0.73
N LYS A 102 29.67 -2.75 -0.58
CA LYS A 102 29.32 -4.10 -0.08
C LYS A 102 30.05 -4.46 1.23
N LYS A 103 30.31 -3.47 2.10
CA LYS A 103 30.98 -3.71 3.38
C LYS A 103 30.01 -4.38 4.34
N PRO A 104 30.44 -5.36 5.16
CA PRO A 104 29.60 -5.88 6.22
C PRO A 104 29.48 -4.85 7.36
N TRP A 105 28.30 -4.73 7.96
CA TRP A 105 28.09 -4.05 9.24
C TRP A 105 27.12 -4.85 10.11
N THR A 106 27.16 -4.58 11.41
CA THR A 106 26.33 -5.23 12.40
C THR A 106 25.10 -4.40 12.72
N TRP A 107 24.10 -5.06 13.29
CA TRP A 107 22.84 -4.45 13.71
C TRP A 107 22.64 -4.72 15.19
N HIS A 108 22.06 -3.74 15.89
CA HIS A 108 21.50 -3.94 17.21
C HIS A 108 20.02 -3.58 17.23
N TRP A 109 19.29 -4.13 18.19
CA TRP A 109 17.89 -3.75 18.43
C TRP A 109 17.85 -2.47 19.26
N GLY A 110 17.31 -1.40 18.68
CA GLY A 110 17.07 -0.12 19.33
C GLY A 110 15.60 0.09 19.69
N ASN A 111 15.34 0.98 20.64
CA ASN A 111 14.02 1.54 20.83
C ASN A 111 13.88 2.76 19.92
N SER A 112 12.78 2.83 19.17
CA SER A 112 12.39 4.00 18.37
C SER A 112 11.25 4.73 19.08
N LEU A 113 11.31 6.06 19.07
CA LEU A 113 10.12 6.89 19.24
C LEU A 113 9.29 6.77 17.98
N TYR A 114 8.07 6.27 18.10
CA TYR A 114 7.07 6.28 17.04
C TYR A 114 5.88 7.11 17.52
N LEU A 115 5.56 8.18 16.80
CA LEU A 115 4.42 9.04 17.05
C LEU A 115 3.65 9.22 15.74
N GLU A 116 2.39 8.81 15.75
CA GLU A 116 1.48 8.92 14.63
C GLU A 116 0.18 9.57 15.06
N TRP A 117 -0.37 10.41 14.19
CA TRP A 117 -1.71 10.95 14.36
C TRP A 117 -2.39 11.21 13.02
N PHE A 118 -3.71 11.28 13.07
CA PHE A 118 -4.58 11.58 11.94
C PHE A 118 -5.17 12.96 12.15
N SER A 119 -4.53 13.94 11.54
CA SER A 119 -4.93 15.34 11.55
C SER A 119 -6.16 15.56 10.67
N ALA A 120 -7.11 16.34 11.17
CA ALA A 120 -8.23 16.82 10.36
C ALA A 120 -7.78 17.75 9.22
N THR A 121 -6.60 18.38 9.34
CA THR A 121 -6.11 19.38 8.37
C THR A 121 -5.02 18.82 7.45
N ASN A 122 -4.08 18.03 7.99
CA ASN A 122 -2.93 17.53 7.23
C ASN A 122 -2.97 16.02 6.96
N GLY A 123 -4.03 15.31 7.36
CA GLY A 123 -4.13 13.86 7.21
C GLY A 123 -3.18 13.12 8.15
N ARG A 124 -2.63 11.98 7.70
CA ARG A 124 -1.73 11.15 8.53
C ARG A 124 -0.35 11.80 8.65
N VAL A 125 0.14 11.93 9.88
CA VAL A 125 1.48 12.46 10.20
C VAL A 125 2.21 11.49 11.10
N VAL A 126 3.50 11.29 10.83
CA VAL A 126 4.37 10.32 11.50
C VAL A 126 5.72 10.96 11.84
N ILE A 127 6.18 10.70 13.06
CA ILE A 127 7.55 10.89 13.52
C ILE A 127 8.06 9.53 13.98
N GLU A 128 9.12 9.04 13.35
CA GLU A 128 9.77 7.80 13.74
C GLU A 128 11.28 8.05 13.85
N SER A 129 11.87 7.84 15.03
CA SER A 129 13.31 8.05 15.20
C SER A 129 13.91 7.24 16.34
N VAL A 130 15.09 6.67 16.06
CA VAL A 130 15.97 6.00 17.02
C VAL A 130 17.09 6.90 17.55
N SER A 131 17.27 8.07 16.95
CA SER A 131 18.38 8.98 17.27
C SER A 131 17.99 10.06 18.28
N PHE A 132 16.69 10.21 18.57
CA PHE A 132 16.21 11.22 19.51
C PHE A 132 16.59 10.88 20.94
N GLN A 133 16.98 11.91 21.68
CA GLN A 133 17.23 11.82 23.11
C GLN A 133 15.90 11.97 23.84
N LEU A 134 15.43 10.90 24.49
CA LEU A 134 14.12 10.85 25.13
C LEU A 134 14.23 11.07 26.64
N THR A 135 13.35 11.89 27.20
CA THR A 135 13.18 12.06 28.64
C THR A 135 11.71 11.84 29.00
N ILE A 136 11.41 10.75 29.71
CA ILE A 136 10.06 10.47 30.21
C ILE A 136 9.96 10.97 31.64
N ALA A 137 8.95 11.80 31.92
CA ALA A 137 8.69 12.30 33.26
C ALA A 137 8.44 11.13 34.24
N PRO A 138 8.98 11.20 35.47
CA PRO A 138 8.80 10.14 36.46
C PRO A 138 7.37 10.10 37.02
N GLU A 139 6.63 11.21 36.90
CA GLU A 139 5.23 11.33 37.26
C GLU A 139 4.35 10.46 36.35
N ILE A 140 3.50 9.66 36.95
CA ILE A 140 2.47 8.86 36.28
C ILE A 140 1.12 9.30 36.82
N ALA A 141 0.32 9.95 35.99
CA ALA A 141 -1.02 10.39 36.37
C ALA A 141 -2.04 9.23 36.35
N TRP A 142 -1.81 8.23 35.50
CA TRP A 142 -2.62 7.02 35.40
C TRP A 142 -1.86 5.91 34.68
N GLU A 143 -2.28 4.67 34.88
CA GLU A 143 -1.70 3.52 34.20
C GLU A 143 -2.73 2.83 33.30
N MET A 144 -2.26 2.37 32.14
CA MET A 144 -3.05 1.60 31.18
C MET A 144 -3.10 0.13 31.61
N THR A 145 -4.32 -0.39 31.74
CA THR A 145 -4.57 -1.82 31.97
C THR A 145 -4.48 -2.61 30.68
N ALA A 146 -4.31 -3.94 30.76
CA ALA A 146 -4.26 -4.81 29.57
C ALA A 146 -5.55 -4.74 28.72
N ALA A 147 -6.71 -4.55 29.35
CA ALA A 147 -7.98 -4.38 28.64
C ALA A 147 -8.05 -3.03 27.88
N GLU A 148 -7.54 -1.96 28.49
CA GLU A 148 -7.44 -0.64 27.84
C GLU A 148 -6.39 -0.65 26.71
N GLU A 149 -5.32 -1.42 26.85
CA GLU A 149 -4.31 -1.61 25.81
C GLU A 149 -4.87 -2.35 24.59
N GLU A 150 -5.68 -3.39 24.80
CA GLU A 150 -6.44 -4.06 23.73
C GLU A 150 -7.41 -3.10 23.05
N GLN A 151 -8.14 -2.30 23.84
CA GLN A 151 -9.06 -1.29 23.30
C GLN A 151 -8.30 -0.22 22.50
N GLN A 152 -7.14 0.23 22.99
CA GLN A 152 -6.31 1.21 22.29
C GLN A 152 -5.78 0.65 20.97
N ARG A 153 -5.41 -0.64 20.91
CA ARG A 153 -5.03 -1.30 19.64
C ARG A 153 -6.15 -1.24 18.62
N ARG A 154 -7.38 -1.55 19.02
CA ARG A 154 -8.56 -1.48 18.14
C ARG A 154 -8.84 -0.05 17.71
N ALA A 155 -8.77 0.90 18.63
CA ALA A 155 -8.96 2.32 18.32
C ALA A 155 -7.91 2.85 17.32
N ASN A 156 -6.64 2.43 17.43
CA ASN A 156 -5.60 2.79 16.46
C ASN A 156 -5.88 2.19 15.08
N ALA A 157 -6.30 0.92 15.02
CA ALA A 157 -6.70 0.27 13.77
C ALA A 157 -7.92 0.95 13.12
N GLU A 158 -8.94 1.27 13.92
CA GLU A 158 -10.13 2.03 13.48
C GLU A 158 -9.77 3.43 13.00
N ALA A 159 -8.83 4.13 13.65
CA ALA A 159 -8.38 5.45 13.22
C ALA A 159 -7.69 5.39 11.84
N MET A 160 -6.90 4.34 11.57
CA MET A 160 -6.33 4.09 10.25
C MET A 160 -7.41 3.80 9.21
N SER A 161 -8.34 2.89 9.51
CA SER A 161 -9.45 2.55 8.61
C SER A 161 -10.33 3.77 8.30
N GLY A 162 -10.73 4.54 9.33
CA GLY A 162 -11.52 5.75 9.16
C GLY A 162 -10.78 6.88 8.44
N PHE A 163 -9.44 6.95 8.55
CA PHE A 163 -8.65 7.82 7.69
C PHE A 163 -8.69 7.36 6.22
N MET A 164 -8.56 6.06 5.96
CA MET A 164 -8.66 5.52 4.60
C MET A 164 -10.05 5.74 4.00
N GLU A 165 -11.12 5.60 4.78
CA GLU A 165 -12.50 5.90 4.34
C GLU A 165 -12.72 7.39 4.05
N LYS A 166 -12.20 8.30 4.90
CA LYS A 166 -12.28 9.76 4.64
C LYS A 166 -11.46 10.17 3.44
N LEU A 167 -10.30 9.54 3.25
CA LEU A 167 -9.49 9.72 2.05
C LEU A 167 -10.33 9.28 0.84
N ASP A 168 -10.93 8.09 0.86
CA ASP A 168 -11.82 7.59 -0.19
C ASP A 168 -13.03 8.51 -0.48
N ALA A 169 -13.66 9.05 0.56
CA ALA A 169 -14.79 9.97 0.45
C ALA A 169 -14.38 11.36 -0.09
N ALA A 170 -13.26 11.93 0.37
CA ALA A 170 -12.72 13.20 -0.14
C ALA A 170 -12.25 13.04 -1.58
N LEU A 171 -11.75 11.86 -1.93
CA LEU A 171 -11.43 11.48 -3.29
C LEU A 171 -12.71 11.43 -4.17
N SER A 172 -13.87 11.12 -3.62
CA SER A 172 -15.13 11.04 -4.40
C SER A 172 -15.79 12.40 -4.73
N ALA A 173 -15.28 13.53 -4.22
CA ALA A 173 -15.83 14.88 -4.48
C ALA A 173 -14.94 15.67 -5.46
N ASP A 174 -15.42 15.84 -6.70
CA ASP A 174 -14.70 16.46 -7.83
C ASP A 174 -14.77 18.01 -7.82
N PRO A 175 -13.68 18.71 -8.17
CA PRO A 175 -13.79 19.87 -9.04
C PRO A 175 -12.83 19.81 -10.24
N ALA A 176 -13.42 19.89 -11.43
CA ALA A 176 -12.77 20.00 -12.73
C ALA A 176 -11.88 21.26 -12.90
N VAL A 177 -10.67 21.09 -13.46
CA VAL A 177 -9.90 22.08 -14.23
C VAL A 177 -8.93 21.35 -15.21
N PRO A 178 -8.32 22.01 -16.22
CA PRO A 178 -8.34 21.54 -17.61
C PRO A 178 -6.98 21.04 -18.13
N ASP A 179 -7.09 20.36 -19.27
CA ASP A 179 -6.09 19.88 -20.24
C ASP A 179 -4.85 20.78 -20.40
N ASP A 180 -3.66 20.24 -20.12
CA ASP A 180 -2.44 20.30 -20.94
C ASP A 180 -1.22 19.80 -20.13
N ALA A 181 -0.80 18.55 -20.36
CA ALA A 181 0.61 18.11 -20.42
C ALA A 181 0.67 16.61 -20.69
N ALA A 182 0.56 16.24 -21.96
CA ALA A 182 0.85 14.89 -22.40
C ALA A 182 2.35 14.56 -22.26
N THR A 183 2.58 13.27 -22.00
CA THR A 183 3.68 12.40 -22.44
C THR A 183 4.87 12.14 -21.50
N GLU A 184 5.11 10.83 -21.34
CA GLU A 184 6.37 10.13 -20.99
C GLU A 184 6.63 9.76 -19.52
N ALA A 185 6.13 8.58 -19.11
CA ALA A 185 6.93 7.55 -18.42
C ALA A 185 6.17 6.21 -18.44
N SER A 186 6.35 5.45 -19.52
CA SER A 186 5.82 4.09 -19.67
C SER A 186 6.42 3.15 -18.62
N HIS A 187 5.54 2.38 -18.00
CA HIS A 187 5.83 1.27 -17.10
C HIS A 187 6.81 0.24 -17.69
N ALA A 188 8.02 0.20 -17.14
CA ALA A 188 8.86 -0.99 -17.15
C ALA A 188 9.51 -1.13 -15.78
N ALA A 189 8.80 -1.77 -14.84
CA ALA A 189 9.42 -2.29 -13.64
C ALA A 189 8.79 -3.65 -13.35
N ASP A 190 9.64 -4.67 -13.38
CA ASP A 190 9.38 -6.06 -12.97
C ASP A 190 8.75 -7.01 -14.00
N SER A 191 9.18 -6.94 -15.26
CA SER A 191 9.29 -8.16 -16.06
C SER A 191 10.78 -8.50 -16.11
N GLY A 192 11.17 -9.67 -15.61
CA GLY A 192 12.54 -10.19 -15.77
C GLY A 192 12.85 -10.57 -17.22
N ALA A 193 12.52 -9.70 -18.17
CA ALA A 193 12.75 -9.87 -19.58
C ALA A 193 14.25 -9.67 -19.87
N THR A 194 14.83 -10.64 -20.58
CA THR A 194 16.17 -10.51 -21.13
C THR A 194 16.16 -9.58 -22.33
N GLU A 195 17.28 -8.92 -22.65
CA GLU A 195 17.39 -8.05 -23.85
C GLU A 195 16.96 -8.75 -25.15
N ALA A 196 17.03 -10.09 -25.20
CA ALA A 196 16.58 -10.89 -26.34
C ALA A 196 15.04 -11.00 -26.46
N GLU A 197 14.27 -10.75 -25.39
CA GLU A 197 12.80 -10.74 -25.41
C GLU A 197 12.23 -9.38 -25.83
N LEU A 198 13.01 -8.31 -25.67
CA LEU A 198 12.68 -6.95 -26.14
C LEU A 198 12.97 -6.75 -27.64
N ASP A 199 13.71 -7.67 -28.27
CA ASP A 199 14.13 -7.62 -29.68
C ASP A 199 13.23 -8.48 -30.61
N SER A 200 12.00 -8.77 -30.18
CA SER A 200 11.01 -9.57 -30.91
C SER A 200 10.17 -8.69 -31.85
N GLU A 201 10.27 -8.89 -33.17
CA GLU A 201 9.40 -8.24 -34.19
C GLU A 201 7.90 -8.63 -34.08
N ARG A 202 7.52 -9.49 -33.12
CA ARG A 202 6.13 -9.89 -32.84
C ARG A 202 5.72 -9.53 -31.41
N PRO A 203 4.45 -9.15 -31.18
CA PRO A 203 3.98 -8.87 -29.83
C PRO A 203 3.97 -10.14 -28.99
N LEU A 204 4.06 -9.97 -27.66
CA LEU A 204 3.95 -11.05 -26.70
C LEU A 204 2.62 -11.79 -26.90
N SER A 205 2.64 -13.12 -26.98
CA SER A 205 1.39 -13.90 -27.10
C SER A 205 0.68 -14.05 -25.76
N GLU A 206 -0.64 -14.31 -25.79
CA GLU A 206 -1.43 -14.58 -24.59
C GLU A 206 -0.84 -15.74 -23.77
N ALA A 207 -0.42 -16.82 -24.42
CA ALA A 207 0.15 -18.00 -23.74
C ALA A 207 1.51 -17.70 -23.07
N GLU A 208 2.34 -16.87 -23.69
CA GLU A 208 3.62 -16.45 -23.11
C GLU A 208 3.40 -15.55 -21.89
N ALA A 209 2.48 -14.58 -21.98
CA ALA A 209 2.10 -13.73 -20.86
C ALA A 209 1.51 -14.54 -19.68
N GLU A 210 0.68 -15.55 -19.96
CA GLU A 210 0.14 -16.45 -18.95
C GLU A 210 1.25 -17.24 -18.24
N GLN A 211 2.19 -17.81 -19.00
CA GLN A 211 3.31 -18.54 -18.43
C GLN A 211 4.16 -17.64 -17.52
N MET A 212 4.49 -16.42 -17.98
CA MET A 212 5.26 -15.45 -17.19
C MET A 212 4.58 -15.12 -15.85
N HIS A 213 3.26 -14.97 -15.88
CA HIS A 213 2.48 -14.60 -14.71
C HIS A 213 2.26 -15.77 -13.74
N GLU A 214 2.04 -16.99 -14.25
CA GLU A 214 2.04 -18.20 -13.44
C GLU A 214 3.39 -18.43 -12.75
N GLU A 215 4.49 -18.18 -13.45
CA GLU A 215 5.82 -18.26 -12.85
C GLU A 215 6.02 -17.22 -11.74
N SER A 216 5.48 -16.01 -11.93
CA SER A 216 5.50 -14.95 -10.93
C SER A 216 4.69 -15.34 -9.69
N GLU A 217 3.48 -15.89 -9.86
CA GLU A 217 2.70 -16.38 -8.72
C GLU A 217 3.38 -17.52 -7.97
N ARG A 218 3.93 -18.51 -8.68
CA ARG A 218 4.69 -19.59 -8.03
C ARG A 218 5.89 -19.04 -7.24
N LEU A 219 6.50 -17.95 -7.69
CA LEU A 219 7.55 -17.27 -6.96
C LEU A 219 7.00 -16.60 -5.70
N VAL A 220 5.91 -15.83 -5.82
CA VAL A 220 5.26 -15.16 -4.68
C VAL A 220 4.80 -16.18 -3.63
N ASP A 221 4.15 -17.27 -4.03
CA ASP A 221 3.69 -18.33 -3.14
C ASP A 221 4.86 -18.99 -2.38
N ARG A 222 5.99 -19.21 -3.06
CA ARG A 222 7.19 -19.76 -2.41
C ARG A 222 7.79 -18.80 -1.40
N ILE A 223 7.84 -17.51 -1.73
CA ILE A 223 8.30 -16.45 -0.81
C ILE A 223 7.37 -16.40 0.40
N GLN A 224 6.05 -16.37 0.20
CA GLN A 224 5.08 -16.32 1.28
C GLN A 224 5.14 -17.55 2.18
N ALA A 225 5.18 -18.76 1.62
CA ALA A 225 5.34 -19.99 2.40
C ALA A 225 6.67 -20.05 3.18
N ARG A 226 7.72 -19.38 2.69
CA ARG A 226 8.98 -19.21 3.42
C ARG A 226 8.83 -18.26 4.59
N LEU A 227 8.19 -17.11 4.38
CA LEU A 227 7.93 -16.14 5.43
C LEU A 227 7.08 -16.74 6.55
N GLU A 228 6.03 -17.48 6.22
CA GLU A 228 5.15 -18.13 7.21
C GLU A 228 5.90 -19.19 8.04
N ARG A 229 6.80 -19.95 7.41
CA ARG A 229 7.59 -20.98 8.10
C ARG A 229 8.72 -20.38 8.95
N GLU A 230 9.36 -19.33 8.46
CA GLU A 230 10.51 -18.70 9.12
C GLU A 230 10.06 -17.67 10.18
N GLY A 231 8.80 -17.26 10.15
CA GLY A 231 8.16 -16.44 11.17
C GLY A 231 8.74 -15.02 11.25
N ASP A 232 8.59 -14.39 12.41
CA ASP A 232 8.92 -12.98 12.61
C ASP A 232 10.42 -12.63 12.46
N GLU A 233 11.29 -13.64 12.40
CA GLU A 233 12.75 -13.48 12.22
C GLU A 233 13.19 -13.59 10.74
N ALA A 234 12.28 -13.87 9.81
CA ALA A 234 12.58 -14.10 8.40
C ALA A 234 13.24 -12.89 7.71
N ASP A 235 14.37 -13.12 7.03
CA ASP A 235 15.02 -12.11 6.18
C ASP A 235 14.38 -12.11 4.79
N PHE A 236 13.38 -11.24 4.60
CA PHE A 236 12.64 -11.10 3.35
C PHE A 236 13.54 -10.84 2.13
N ALA A 237 14.58 -10.01 2.28
CA ALA A 237 15.48 -9.67 1.18
C ALA A 237 16.36 -10.88 0.80
N GLN A 238 16.79 -11.65 1.79
CA GLN A 238 17.49 -12.91 1.55
C GLN A 238 16.57 -13.94 0.87
N ILE A 239 15.34 -14.12 1.36
CA ILE A 239 14.36 -15.05 0.80
C ILE A 239 14.11 -14.74 -0.68
N ILE A 240 13.85 -13.47 -1.02
CA ILE A 240 13.65 -13.06 -2.42
C ILE A 240 14.86 -13.38 -3.28
N ARG A 241 16.08 -13.01 -2.83
CA ARG A 241 17.30 -13.30 -3.59
C ARG A 241 17.48 -14.79 -3.85
N GLU A 242 17.30 -15.62 -2.83
CA GLU A 242 17.45 -17.06 -2.92
C GLU A 242 16.38 -17.70 -3.82
N GLU A 243 15.12 -17.25 -3.74
CA GLU A 243 14.04 -17.75 -4.61
C GLU A 243 14.19 -17.28 -6.06
N LEU A 244 14.71 -16.08 -6.30
CA LEU A 244 15.08 -15.61 -7.64
C LEU A 244 16.27 -16.39 -8.22
N GLU A 245 17.32 -16.63 -7.44
CA GLU A 245 18.46 -17.47 -7.84
C GLU A 245 18.04 -18.92 -8.11
N ARG A 246 17.11 -19.43 -7.32
CA ARG A 246 16.50 -20.74 -7.55
C ARG A 246 15.71 -20.76 -8.85
N ARG A 247 14.85 -19.76 -9.11
CA ARG A 247 14.09 -19.62 -10.36
C ARG A 247 15.02 -19.62 -11.58
N ARG A 248 16.13 -18.86 -11.52
CA ARG A 248 17.16 -18.84 -12.57
C ARG A 248 17.76 -20.22 -12.83
N ARG A 249 18.13 -20.93 -11.77
CA ARG A 249 18.65 -22.31 -11.88
C ARG A 249 17.62 -23.28 -12.48
N GLU A 250 16.36 -23.17 -12.09
CA GLU A 250 15.25 -23.98 -12.63
C GLU A 250 15.02 -23.71 -14.12
N ARG A 251 15.24 -22.47 -14.57
CA ARG A 251 15.20 -22.06 -15.99
C ARG A 251 16.46 -22.41 -16.77
N GLY A 252 17.50 -22.96 -16.11
CA GLY A 252 18.77 -23.26 -16.74
C GLY A 252 19.53 -22.02 -17.21
N GLU A 253 19.22 -20.86 -16.64
CA GLU A 253 19.85 -19.58 -16.97
C GLU A 253 21.24 -19.50 -16.37
N ALA A 254 22.19 -18.95 -17.13
CA ALA A 254 23.51 -18.65 -16.60
C ALA A 254 23.39 -17.57 -15.52
N PRO A 255 24.21 -17.63 -14.45
CA PRO A 255 24.29 -16.51 -13.52
C PRO A 255 24.69 -15.24 -14.29
N PRO A 256 24.09 -14.09 -13.97
CA PRO A 256 24.40 -12.84 -14.64
C PRO A 256 25.90 -12.56 -14.53
N THR A 257 26.49 -12.10 -15.62
CA THR A 257 27.90 -11.70 -15.64
C THR A 257 28.07 -10.40 -14.86
N ALA A 258 29.30 -10.08 -14.46
CA ALA A 258 29.60 -8.80 -13.81
C ALA A 258 29.27 -7.58 -14.72
N GLU A 259 29.23 -7.79 -16.03
CA GLU A 259 28.84 -6.79 -17.02
C GLU A 259 27.31 -6.61 -17.04
N ASP A 260 26.54 -7.69 -17.04
CA ASP A 260 25.06 -7.65 -16.95
C ASP A 260 24.59 -6.99 -15.63
N GLU A 261 25.29 -7.26 -14.53
CA GLU A 261 25.00 -6.64 -13.24
C GLU A 261 25.29 -5.13 -13.23
N ALA A 262 26.36 -4.70 -13.93
CA ALA A 262 26.71 -3.30 -14.06
C ALA A 262 25.71 -2.54 -14.95
N GLN A 263 25.34 -3.10 -16.09
CA GLN A 263 24.34 -2.52 -17.00
C GLN A 263 22.97 -2.39 -16.32
N ARG A 264 22.55 -3.41 -15.55
CA ARG A 264 21.31 -3.35 -14.78
C ARG A 264 21.35 -2.29 -13.68
N ALA A 265 22.50 -2.11 -13.02
CA ALA A 265 22.67 -1.06 -12.02
C ALA A 265 22.59 0.34 -12.66
N GLU A 266 23.23 0.52 -13.81
CA GLU A 266 23.17 1.77 -14.58
C GLU A 266 21.75 2.10 -15.04
N TRP A 267 21.00 1.10 -15.54
CA TRP A 267 19.60 1.28 -15.94
C TRP A 267 18.68 1.61 -14.76
N LEU A 268 18.88 0.97 -13.59
CA LEU A 268 18.14 1.31 -12.37
C LEU A 268 18.44 2.73 -11.90
N ASP A 269 19.71 3.16 -11.94
CA ASP A 269 20.11 4.53 -11.60
C ASP A 269 19.55 5.55 -12.60
N GLU A 270 19.44 5.19 -13.88
CA GLU A 270 18.80 6.01 -14.91
C GLU A 270 17.29 6.15 -14.70
N MET A 271 16.59 5.05 -14.40
CA MET A 271 15.16 5.07 -14.07
C MET A 271 14.87 5.84 -12.77
N ASN A 272 15.72 5.67 -11.75
CA ASN A 272 15.63 6.47 -10.51
C ASN A 272 15.83 7.95 -10.81
N ARG A 273 16.83 8.31 -11.62
CA ARG A 273 17.09 9.70 -12.02
C ARG A 273 15.96 10.29 -12.88
N ALA A 274 15.36 9.51 -13.78
CA ALA A 274 14.21 9.92 -14.56
C ALA A 274 12.97 10.12 -13.67
N SER A 275 12.75 9.22 -12.71
CA SER A 275 11.70 9.36 -11.69
C SER A 275 11.93 10.58 -10.78
N GLU A 276 13.18 10.93 -10.48
CA GLU A 276 13.54 12.12 -9.70
C GLU A 276 13.44 13.42 -10.51
N ALA A 277 13.61 13.35 -11.84
CA ALA A 277 13.53 14.49 -12.76
C ALA A 277 12.09 14.86 -13.15
N LEU A 278 11.14 13.92 -13.03
CA LEU A 278 9.72 14.22 -13.02
C LEU A 278 9.42 14.98 -11.71
N GLU A 279 9.33 16.30 -11.78
CA GLU A 279 8.97 17.16 -10.64
C GLU A 279 7.67 16.63 -10.00
N TYR A 280 7.78 16.09 -8.79
CA TYR A 280 6.63 15.75 -7.96
C TYR A 280 6.05 17.07 -7.43
N ASP A 281 5.08 17.64 -8.14
CA ASP A 281 4.35 18.81 -7.67
C ASP A 281 3.71 18.50 -6.32
N ALA A 282 4.12 19.23 -5.28
CA ALA A 282 3.82 18.93 -3.89
C ALA A 282 2.34 19.15 -3.50
N ASP A 283 1.53 19.68 -4.41
CA ASP A 283 0.07 19.77 -4.32
C ASP A 283 -0.67 18.58 -4.96
N SER A 284 0.04 17.65 -5.61
CA SER A 284 -0.56 16.40 -6.09
C SER A 284 -0.77 15.43 -4.92
N ALA A 285 -2.02 14.99 -4.75
CA ALA A 285 -2.44 13.93 -3.83
C ALA A 285 -1.69 12.59 -4.13
N PRO A 286 -2.04 11.41 -3.54
CA PRO A 286 -1.44 10.14 -3.98
C PRO A 286 -1.40 10.13 -5.51
N GLY A 287 -0.23 9.80 -6.08
CA GLY A 287 0.11 10.05 -7.50
C GLY A 287 -1.11 9.85 -8.38
N PRO A 288 -1.31 10.74 -9.38
CA PRO A 288 -2.61 11.03 -9.98
C PRO A 288 -3.38 9.74 -10.09
N ARG A 289 -4.62 9.77 -9.59
CA ARG A 289 -5.56 8.71 -9.95
C ARG A 289 -5.40 8.51 -11.44
N PRO A 290 -5.46 7.26 -11.91
CA PRO A 290 -5.61 7.03 -13.33
C PRO A 290 -6.64 8.03 -13.86
N GLU A 291 -6.17 9.02 -14.64
CA GLU A 291 -6.97 10.21 -15.00
C GLU A 291 -8.25 9.75 -15.70
N HIS A 292 -8.13 8.59 -16.36
CA HIS A 292 -9.18 7.77 -16.88
C HIS A 292 -9.49 6.56 -15.99
N ARG A 293 -10.70 6.53 -15.41
CA ARG A 293 -11.25 5.33 -14.77
C ARG A 293 -12.24 4.66 -15.71
N HIS A 294 -12.01 3.38 -16.00
CA HIS A 294 -12.85 2.67 -16.94
C HIS A 294 -14.23 2.37 -16.32
N PRO A 295 -15.37 2.63 -17.02
CA PRO A 295 -16.70 2.49 -16.45
C PRO A 295 -17.00 1.10 -15.87
N VAL A 296 -16.48 0.04 -16.49
CA VAL A 296 -16.64 -1.34 -16.00
C VAL A 296 -15.89 -1.57 -14.68
N ALA A 297 -14.70 -0.99 -14.52
CA ALA A 297 -13.92 -1.11 -13.28
C ALA A 297 -14.60 -0.35 -12.13
N GLU A 298 -15.15 0.83 -12.41
CA GLU A 298 -15.93 1.62 -11.45
C GLU A 298 -17.19 0.89 -10.98
N GLN A 299 -17.94 0.29 -11.91
CA GLN A 299 -19.12 -0.49 -11.57
C GLN A 299 -18.77 -1.70 -10.68
N ALA A 300 -17.68 -2.40 -10.99
CA ALA A 300 -17.21 -3.52 -10.17
C ALA A 300 -16.80 -3.06 -8.76
N TYR A 301 -16.08 -1.93 -8.67
CA TYR A 301 -15.67 -1.36 -7.38
C TYR A 301 -16.86 -0.94 -6.52
N ALA A 302 -17.84 -0.22 -7.10
CA ALA A 302 -19.04 0.19 -6.41
C ALA A 302 -19.84 -1.02 -5.88
N LEU A 303 -19.89 -2.12 -6.63
CA LEU A 303 -20.49 -3.36 -6.18
C LEU A 303 -19.72 -3.97 -5.00
N THR A 304 -18.38 -4.00 -5.05
CA THR A 304 -17.55 -4.48 -3.93
C THR A 304 -17.86 -3.73 -2.63
N VAL A 305 -17.89 -2.40 -2.67
CA VAL A 305 -18.18 -1.57 -1.48
C VAL A 305 -19.55 -1.93 -0.89
N ARG A 306 -20.57 -2.07 -1.75
CA ARG A 306 -21.92 -2.48 -1.32
C ARG A 306 -21.92 -3.87 -0.69
N LEU A 307 -21.21 -4.84 -1.27
CA LEU A 307 -21.14 -6.22 -0.76
C LEU A 307 -20.41 -6.32 0.57
N MET A 308 -19.43 -5.44 0.83
CA MET A 308 -18.74 -5.38 2.12
C MET A 308 -19.59 -4.74 3.23
N GLN A 309 -20.43 -3.77 2.89
CA GLN A 309 -21.15 -2.95 3.87
C GLN A 309 -22.59 -3.44 4.14
N GLU A 310 -23.37 -3.71 3.09
CA GLU A 310 -24.81 -3.95 3.24
C GLU A 310 -25.15 -5.24 4.02
N PRO A 311 -24.47 -6.40 3.81
CA PRO A 311 -24.76 -7.61 4.57
C PRO A 311 -24.46 -7.48 6.06
N ASP A 312 -23.35 -6.83 6.42
CA ASP A 312 -22.96 -6.58 7.81
C ASP A 312 -23.95 -5.61 8.49
N ALA A 313 -24.25 -4.47 7.84
CA ALA A 313 -25.20 -3.48 8.34
C ALA A 313 -26.62 -4.04 8.53
N ARG A 314 -26.99 -5.09 7.79
CA ARG A 314 -28.27 -5.80 7.91
C ARG A 314 -28.23 -6.99 8.88
N GLY A 315 -27.07 -7.29 9.47
CA GLY A 315 -26.88 -8.41 10.39
C GLY A 315 -27.05 -9.77 9.72
N TRP A 316 -26.74 -9.87 8.42
CA TRP A 316 -26.76 -11.14 7.69
C TRP A 316 -25.48 -11.96 7.86
N ILE A 317 -24.43 -11.36 8.41
CA ILE A 317 -23.16 -12.02 8.70
C ILE A 317 -23.08 -12.28 10.22
N PRO A 318 -23.05 -13.56 10.66
CA PRO A 318 -22.82 -13.89 12.07
C PRO A 318 -21.43 -13.42 12.55
N ALA A 319 -21.30 -13.11 13.85
CA ALA A 319 -20.04 -12.63 14.42
C ALA A 319 -18.89 -13.67 14.33
N GLU A 320 -19.24 -14.96 14.29
CA GLU A 320 -18.33 -16.09 14.13
C GLU A 320 -18.10 -16.50 12.67
N ALA A 321 -18.63 -15.75 11.70
CA ALA A 321 -18.44 -16.04 10.29
C ALA A 321 -16.95 -15.94 9.91
N GLY A 322 -16.40 -17.04 9.40
CA GLY A 322 -15.06 -17.07 8.80
C GLY A 322 -15.08 -16.63 7.33
N GLU A 323 -13.91 -16.66 6.71
CA GLU A 323 -13.71 -16.27 5.31
C GLU A 323 -14.51 -17.10 4.31
N GLU A 324 -14.82 -18.36 4.65
CA GLU A 324 -15.63 -19.28 3.82
C GLU A 324 -17.15 -19.05 3.95
N TYR A 325 -17.59 -18.10 4.78
CA TYR A 325 -19.02 -17.80 4.89
C TYR A 325 -19.54 -17.22 3.56
N PRO A 326 -20.62 -17.73 2.94
CA PRO A 326 -20.95 -17.41 1.54
C PRO A 326 -21.11 -15.91 1.22
N LEU A 327 -21.65 -15.11 2.15
CA LEU A 327 -21.76 -13.65 1.95
C LEU A 327 -20.40 -12.94 2.06
N VAL A 328 -19.48 -13.46 2.88
CA VAL A 328 -18.10 -12.96 2.99
C VAL A 328 -17.33 -13.34 1.74
N ASP A 329 -17.41 -14.61 1.32
CA ASP A 329 -16.76 -15.11 0.11
C ASP A 329 -17.24 -14.38 -1.15
N LEU A 330 -18.55 -14.12 -1.27
CA LEU A 330 -19.13 -13.29 -2.33
C LEU A 330 -18.48 -11.90 -2.41
N ALA A 331 -18.32 -11.22 -1.27
CA ALA A 331 -17.68 -9.91 -1.22
C ALA A 331 -16.19 -9.98 -1.58
N VAL A 332 -15.47 -10.99 -1.07
CA VAL A 332 -14.05 -11.22 -1.33
C VAL A 332 -13.79 -11.55 -2.79
N ALA A 333 -14.53 -12.47 -3.39
CA ALA A 333 -14.42 -12.83 -4.80
C ALA A 333 -14.69 -11.61 -5.71
N THR A 334 -15.76 -10.85 -5.42
CA THR A 334 -16.06 -9.62 -6.16
C THR A 334 -14.97 -8.57 -6.02
N SER A 335 -14.38 -8.42 -4.82
CA SER A 335 -13.24 -7.53 -4.59
C SER A 335 -12.01 -7.91 -5.40
N LYS A 336 -11.67 -9.21 -5.44
CA LYS A 336 -10.57 -9.74 -6.26
C LYS A 336 -10.82 -9.48 -7.76
N ALA A 337 -12.05 -9.67 -8.24
CA ALA A 337 -12.43 -9.35 -9.61
C ALA A 337 -12.27 -7.85 -9.92
N SER A 338 -12.78 -6.98 -9.05
CA SER A 338 -12.67 -5.52 -9.17
C SER A 338 -11.21 -5.06 -9.22
N ALA A 339 -10.35 -5.58 -8.34
CA ALA A 339 -8.94 -5.22 -8.33
C ALA A 339 -8.20 -5.61 -9.62
N LYS A 340 -8.49 -6.80 -10.17
CA LYS A 340 -7.89 -7.26 -11.44
C LYS A 340 -8.41 -6.45 -12.63
N LEU A 341 -9.69 -6.08 -12.66
CA LEU A 341 -10.24 -5.17 -13.67
C LEU A 341 -9.60 -3.79 -13.61
N ALA A 342 -9.52 -3.20 -12.42
CA ALA A 342 -8.94 -1.87 -12.22
C ALA A 342 -7.49 -1.84 -12.70
N GLY A 343 -6.69 -2.84 -12.33
CA GLY A 343 -5.30 -2.97 -12.79
C GLY A 343 -5.16 -3.27 -14.28
N ALA A 344 -6.23 -3.63 -14.99
CA ALA A 344 -6.19 -3.85 -16.44
C ALA A 344 -6.72 -2.66 -17.25
N LEU A 345 -7.48 -1.76 -16.63
CA LEU A 345 -8.31 -0.80 -17.37
C LEU A 345 -8.12 0.65 -16.95
N ASN A 346 -7.66 0.91 -15.72
CA ASN A 346 -7.53 2.28 -15.24
C ASN A 346 -6.16 2.85 -15.59
N GLY A 347 -6.14 4.10 -16.05
CA GLY A 347 -4.90 4.88 -16.21
C GLY A 347 -4.24 4.74 -17.56
N GLU A 348 -4.89 4.01 -18.46
CA GLU A 348 -4.43 3.79 -19.82
C GLU A 348 -5.55 4.14 -20.80
N ASP A 349 -5.18 4.63 -21.97
CA ASP A 349 -6.11 4.75 -23.09
C ASP A 349 -6.54 3.35 -23.54
N TRP A 350 -7.85 3.16 -23.68
CA TRP A 350 -8.41 1.88 -24.12
C TRP A 350 -8.80 1.91 -25.60
N PRO A 351 -8.40 0.93 -26.41
CA PRO A 351 -7.55 -0.22 -26.05
C PRO A 351 -6.06 0.16 -25.92
N PRO A 352 -5.27 -0.61 -25.14
CA PRO A 352 -3.83 -0.38 -24.99
C PRO A 352 -3.07 -0.70 -26.28
N PRO A 353 -1.81 -0.24 -26.43
CA PRO A 353 -0.95 -0.64 -27.54
C PRO A 353 -0.77 -2.17 -27.60
N VAL A 354 -0.54 -2.70 -28.80
CA VAL A 354 -0.53 -4.15 -29.09
C VAL A 354 0.47 -4.91 -28.22
N ASP A 355 1.61 -4.31 -27.89
CA ASP A 355 2.63 -4.88 -27.01
C ASP A 355 2.13 -5.20 -25.60
N PHE A 356 1.13 -4.45 -25.12
CA PHE A 356 0.61 -4.58 -23.77
C PHE A 356 -0.66 -5.45 -23.71
N CYS A 357 -1.32 -5.70 -24.85
CA CYS A 357 -2.57 -6.46 -24.91
C CYS A 357 -2.50 -7.82 -24.20
N ALA A 358 -1.40 -8.56 -24.33
CA ALA A 358 -1.25 -9.88 -23.69
C ALA A 358 -1.22 -9.80 -22.15
N THR A 359 -0.52 -8.81 -21.59
CA THR A 359 -0.47 -8.59 -20.14
C THR A 359 -1.83 -8.16 -19.59
N HIS A 360 -2.59 -7.35 -20.33
CA HIS A 360 -3.94 -6.93 -19.96
C HIS A 360 -4.92 -8.11 -20.03
N LEU A 361 -4.82 -8.97 -21.06
CA LEU A 361 -5.62 -10.18 -21.19
C LEU A 361 -5.49 -11.10 -19.98
N VAL A 362 -4.27 -11.31 -19.47
CA VAL A 362 -4.04 -12.14 -18.28
C VAL A 362 -4.80 -11.59 -17.07
N ARG A 363 -4.76 -10.27 -16.85
CA ARG A 363 -5.48 -9.61 -15.74
C ARG A 363 -7.00 -9.73 -15.92
N LEU A 364 -7.53 -9.50 -17.12
CA LEU A 364 -8.95 -9.63 -17.42
C LEU A 364 -9.46 -11.07 -17.27
N LYS A 365 -8.70 -12.08 -17.73
CA LYS A 365 -9.07 -13.50 -17.54
C LYS A 365 -9.17 -13.88 -16.07
N ARG A 366 -8.28 -13.36 -15.23
CA ARG A 366 -8.36 -13.55 -13.78
C ARG A 366 -9.56 -12.85 -13.16
N ALA A 367 -9.83 -11.61 -13.57
CA ALA A 367 -11.04 -10.93 -13.14
C ALA A 367 -12.30 -11.73 -13.50
N ARG A 368 -12.34 -12.29 -14.72
CA ARG A 368 -13.42 -13.15 -15.18
C ARG A 368 -13.58 -14.41 -14.34
N GLY A 369 -12.48 -15.07 -13.97
CA GLY A 369 -12.50 -16.23 -13.06
C GLY A 369 -13.08 -15.87 -11.69
N TYR A 370 -12.67 -14.74 -11.10
CA TYR A 370 -13.23 -14.29 -9.83
C TYR A 370 -14.71 -13.87 -9.92
N PHE A 371 -15.19 -13.43 -11.09
CA PHE A 371 -16.62 -13.24 -11.31
C PHE A 371 -17.39 -14.57 -11.33
N ASP A 372 -16.81 -15.66 -11.85
CA ASP A 372 -17.43 -16.98 -11.74
C ASP A 372 -17.52 -17.43 -10.28
N ASP A 373 -16.45 -17.24 -9.50
CA ASP A 373 -16.43 -17.53 -8.06
C ASP A 373 -17.50 -16.70 -7.32
N ALA A 374 -17.62 -15.41 -7.62
CA ALA A 374 -18.64 -14.54 -7.03
C ALA A 374 -20.07 -14.99 -7.40
N LEU A 375 -20.30 -15.41 -8.64
CA LEU A 375 -21.60 -15.93 -9.07
C LEU A 375 -21.97 -17.24 -8.35
N LEU A 376 -21.00 -18.14 -8.15
CA LEU A 376 -21.16 -19.36 -7.38
C LEU A 376 -21.46 -19.06 -5.90
N ALA A 377 -20.73 -18.12 -5.29
CA ALA A 377 -20.97 -17.69 -3.92
C ALA A 377 -22.38 -17.06 -3.76
N ALA A 378 -22.83 -16.26 -4.73
CA ALA A 378 -24.18 -15.70 -4.74
C ALA A 378 -25.26 -16.78 -4.89
N GLU A 379 -25.03 -17.81 -5.72
CA GLU A 379 -25.92 -18.97 -5.80
C GLU A 379 -25.99 -19.73 -4.48
N CYS A 380 -24.84 -19.93 -3.83
CA CYS A 380 -24.74 -20.55 -2.52
C CYS A 380 -25.54 -19.78 -1.45
N CYS A 381 -25.44 -18.44 -1.45
CA CYS A 381 -26.25 -17.58 -0.58
C CYS A 381 -27.75 -17.81 -0.79
N LEU A 382 -28.22 -17.92 -2.03
CA LEU A 382 -29.64 -18.20 -2.32
C LEU A 382 -30.07 -19.60 -1.85
N GLN A 383 -29.25 -20.63 -2.11
CA GLN A 383 -29.56 -22.01 -1.73
C GLN A 383 -29.63 -22.17 -0.20
N GLN A 384 -28.72 -21.50 0.52
CA GLN A 384 -28.67 -21.52 1.97
C GLN A 384 -29.57 -20.47 2.65
N GLN A 385 -30.28 -19.66 1.87
CA GLN A 385 -31.19 -18.62 2.36
C GLN A 385 -30.48 -17.57 3.24
N LEU A 386 -29.25 -17.19 2.84
CA LEU A 386 -28.40 -16.24 3.56
C LEU A 386 -28.62 -14.81 3.04
N GLY A 387 -29.45 -14.04 3.75
CA GLY A 387 -29.83 -12.69 3.39
C GLY A 387 -31.13 -12.61 2.59
N ASP A 388 -31.43 -11.43 2.04
CA ASP A 388 -32.66 -11.22 1.26
C ASP A 388 -32.52 -11.78 -0.17
N PRO A 389 -33.42 -12.67 -0.62
CA PRO A 389 -33.32 -13.29 -1.95
C PRO A 389 -33.41 -12.30 -3.11
N ALA A 390 -34.21 -11.23 -2.99
CA ALA A 390 -34.35 -10.25 -4.08
C ALA A 390 -33.08 -9.40 -4.22
N TRP A 391 -32.43 -9.08 -3.10
CA TRP A 391 -31.13 -8.41 -3.08
C TRP A 391 -30.04 -9.28 -3.70
N ILE A 392 -29.94 -10.55 -3.34
CA ILE A 392 -28.91 -11.46 -3.90
C ILE A 392 -29.13 -11.65 -5.40
N GLN A 393 -30.38 -11.79 -5.85
CA GLN A 393 -30.70 -11.88 -7.29
C GLN A 393 -30.37 -10.59 -8.06
N GLN A 394 -30.43 -9.43 -7.40
CA GLN A 394 -29.98 -8.18 -7.98
C GLN A 394 -28.45 -8.16 -8.12
N VAL A 395 -27.72 -8.58 -7.08
CA VAL A 395 -26.26 -8.75 -7.12
C VAL A 395 -25.84 -9.71 -8.23
N GLN A 396 -26.48 -10.87 -8.35
CA GLN A 396 -26.19 -11.83 -9.43
C GLN A 396 -26.33 -11.20 -10.82
N ARG A 397 -27.39 -10.42 -11.05
CA ARG A 397 -27.58 -9.73 -12.34
C ARG A 397 -26.47 -8.71 -12.62
N GLU A 398 -26.02 -7.97 -11.61
CA GLU A 398 -24.91 -7.03 -11.73
C GLU A 398 -23.59 -7.78 -12.02
N LEU A 399 -23.30 -8.86 -11.29
CA LEU A 399 -22.12 -9.70 -11.53
C LEU A 399 -22.12 -10.32 -12.93
N THR A 400 -23.26 -10.84 -13.41
CA THR A 400 -23.38 -11.36 -14.77
C THR A 400 -23.13 -10.28 -15.82
N SER A 401 -23.63 -9.06 -15.59
CA SER A 401 -23.37 -7.93 -16.50
C SER A 401 -21.89 -7.57 -16.55
N LEU A 402 -21.21 -7.53 -15.40
CA LEU A 402 -19.77 -7.26 -15.31
C LEU A 402 -18.94 -8.37 -15.96
N ALA A 403 -19.32 -9.63 -15.75
CA ALA A 403 -18.68 -10.79 -16.38
C ALA A 403 -18.77 -10.72 -17.92
N HIS A 404 -19.95 -10.41 -18.46
CA HIS A 404 -20.12 -10.23 -19.91
C HIS A 404 -19.33 -9.03 -20.46
N ALA A 405 -19.27 -7.92 -19.71
CA ALA A 405 -18.44 -6.79 -20.11
C ALA A 405 -16.94 -7.17 -20.13
N CYS A 406 -16.49 -7.94 -19.14
CA CYS A 406 -15.14 -8.48 -19.10
C CYS A 406 -14.86 -9.42 -20.29
N ASP A 407 -15.80 -10.30 -20.66
CA ASP A 407 -15.67 -11.18 -21.83
C ASP A 407 -15.56 -10.38 -23.14
N ALA A 408 -16.30 -9.26 -23.27
CA ALA A 408 -16.20 -8.39 -24.43
C ALA A 408 -14.82 -7.72 -24.55
N LEU A 409 -14.27 -7.21 -23.43
CA LEU A 409 -12.93 -6.63 -23.38
C LEU A 409 -11.84 -7.66 -23.72
N ILE A 410 -11.98 -8.90 -23.24
CA ILE A 410 -11.09 -10.01 -23.60
C ILE A 410 -11.17 -10.28 -25.11
N GLY A 411 -12.37 -10.31 -25.69
CA GLY A 411 -12.56 -10.51 -27.13
C GLY A 411 -11.90 -9.40 -27.97
N GLU A 412 -12.02 -8.15 -27.53
CA GLU A 412 -11.41 -7.00 -28.20
C GLU A 412 -9.88 -7.08 -28.24
N LEU A 413 -9.24 -7.37 -27.11
CA LEU A 413 -7.78 -7.49 -27.04
C LEU A 413 -7.24 -8.69 -27.83
N ARG A 414 -7.96 -9.82 -27.84
CA ARG A 414 -7.60 -10.97 -28.68
C ARG A 414 -7.63 -10.61 -30.16
N ALA A 415 -8.67 -9.90 -30.60
CA ALA A 415 -8.75 -9.43 -31.97
C ALA A 415 -7.65 -8.41 -32.33
N LEU A 416 -7.17 -7.62 -31.37
CA LEU A 416 -6.00 -6.74 -31.56
C LEU A 416 -4.70 -7.54 -31.69
N LEU A 417 -4.46 -8.52 -30.81
CA LEU A 417 -3.28 -9.38 -30.90
C LEU A 417 -3.24 -10.21 -32.19
N GLU A 418 -4.40 -10.70 -32.66
CA GLU A 418 -4.50 -11.42 -33.94
C GLU A 418 -4.13 -10.54 -35.14
N ARG A 419 -4.37 -9.22 -35.05
CA ARG A 419 -4.00 -8.24 -36.09
C ARG A 419 -2.52 -7.86 -36.06
N GLY A 420 -1.87 -7.88 -34.90
CA GLY A 420 -0.46 -7.48 -34.76
C GLY A 420 -0.28 -5.95 -34.85
N PHE A 421 0.92 -5.49 -35.20
CA PHE A 421 1.35 -4.07 -35.20
C PHE A 421 0.80 -3.20 -36.36
N ASP A 422 -0.28 -3.63 -37.01
CA ASP A 422 -0.84 -3.01 -38.23
C ASP A 422 -1.22 -1.52 -38.09
#